data_AF-A0A3S3RBH5-F1
#
_entry.id   AF-A0A3S3RBH5-F1
#
_cell.length_a   1.000
_cell.length_b   1.000
_cell.length_c   1.000
_cell.angle_alpha   90.00
_cell.angle_beta   90.00
_cell.angle_gamma   90.00
#
_symmetry.space_group_name_H-M   'P 1'
#
loop_
_entity.id
_entity.type
_entity.pdbx_description
1 polymer ?
#
loop_
_entity_poly.entity_id
_entity_poly.type
_entity_poly.pdbx_seq_one_letter_code
_entity_poly.pdbx_strand_id
1 'polypeptide(L)'
;MRAICAGIWRNLVVFRLLGFLAALAAPGMTHASGSTIFPTEVVYGNRTEETEEARVCEIILDVSSPPSRELVKFITLGGYTKADGAVLAGFLMGVADIVAVERADLAQIANANFNSATFSSLGQLNYETYDDGTIMATTQNAEFAAPFLNAVLAGNYELSFSRSEPGAEMRTYKILPAPSETIADNFIRCMDGLAMQSRQVRSSISTKMSAQREGGGNGVSMTSDQAGQPFTRQRQGRTADQE
;
A
#
# COMPACT_ATOMS: atom_id res chain seq x y z
N MET A 1 -8.66 6.72 -4.49
CA MET A 1 -7.35 6.62 -3.77
C MET A 1 -7.11 7.83 -2.86
N ARG A 2 -7.06 9.09 -3.37
CA ARG A 2 -7.02 10.30 -2.51
C ARG A 2 -8.09 10.35 -1.41
N ALA A 3 -9.34 9.99 -1.74
CA ALA A 3 -10.47 10.00 -0.80
C ALA A 3 -10.36 8.92 0.30
N ILE A 4 -9.82 7.75 -0.03
CA ILE A 4 -9.54 6.65 0.91
C ILE A 4 -8.59 7.13 2.02
N CYS A 5 -7.59 7.91 1.63
CA CYS A 5 -6.47 8.29 2.52
C CYS A 5 -6.78 9.50 3.40
N ALA A 6 -7.59 10.45 2.91
CA ALA A 6 -8.00 11.61 3.70
C ALA A 6 -8.87 11.24 4.92
N GLY A 7 -9.65 10.15 4.83
CA GLY A 7 -10.41 9.59 5.96
C GLY A 7 -9.54 8.87 6.99
N ILE A 8 -8.54 8.12 6.52
CA ILE A 8 -7.59 7.36 7.33
C ILE A 8 -6.78 8.30 8.25
N TRP A 9 -6.21 9.38 7.71
CA TRP A 9 -5.27 10.23 8.46
C TRP A 9 -5.92 11.14 9.53
N ARG A 10 -7.11 11.72 9.25
CA ARG A 10 -7.76 12.70 10.14
C ARG A 10 -8.11 12.17 11.53
N ASN A 11 -8.39 10.87 11.67
CA ASN A 11 -8.67 10.26 12.99
C ASN A 11 -7.40 9.71 13.69
N LEU A 12 -6.29 9.54 12.96
CA LEU A 12 -5.11 8.76 13.37
C LEU A 12 -4.00 9.59 14.04
N VAL A 13 -3.91 10.88 13.74
CA VAL A 13 -2.90 11.78 14.33
C VAL A 13 -3.36 12.30 15.70
N VAL A 14 -4.63 12.67 15.85
CA VAL A 14 -5.11 13.35 17.07
C VAL A 14 -5.19 12.41 18.28
N PHE A 15 -5.53 11.12 18.11
CA PHE A 15 -5.88 10.25 19.24
C PHE A 15 -4.75 9.41 19.86
N ARG A 16 -3.58 9.29 19.21
CA ARG A 16 -2.46 8.44 19.72
C ARG A 16 -1.17 9.21 20.02
N LEU A 17 -0.98 10.40 19.46
CA LEU A 17 0.18 11.26 19.78
C LEU A 17 0.16 11.76 21.23
N LEU A 18 -1.00 11.80 21.89
CA LEU A 18 -1.16 12.29 23.27
C LEU A 18 -0.84 11.26 24.36
N GLY A 19 -0.71 9.96 24.03
CA GLY A 19 -0.55 8.90 25.04
C GLY A 19 0.90 8.57 25.43
N PHE A 20 1.89 9.08 24.69
CA PHE A 20 3.28 8.57 24.74
C PHE A 20 4.32 9.52 25.32
N LEU A 21 3.94 10.71 25.80
CA LEU A 21 4.90 11.73 26.20
C LEU A 21 5.09 11.82 27.73
N ALA A 22 5.37 10.69 28.38
CA ALA A 22 5.84 10.70 29.76
C ALA A 22 7.34 10.38 29.81
N ALA A 23 8.12 11.42 30.13
CA ALA A 23 9.57 11.45 30.37
C ALA A 23 10.46 11.49 29.13
N LEU A 24 10.98 12.69 28.79
CA LEU A 24 12.33 12.92 28.26
C LEU A 24 12.58 14.43 28.11
N ALA A 25 13.07 15.07 29.18
CA ALA A 25 13.64 16.41 29.12
C ALA A 25 15.16 16.30 29.29
N ALA A 26 15.85 15.96 28.21
CA ALA A 26 17.29 16.13 28.07
C ALA A 26 17.55 17.07 26.88
N PRO A 27 18.54 17.98 26.94
CA PRO A 27 18.85 18.87 25.84
C PRO A 27 19.20 18.07 24.57
N GLY A 28 18.50 18.41 23.48
CA GLY A 28 18.61 17.85 22.13
C GLY A 28 20.05 17.82 21.60
N MET A 29 20.67 16.65 21.40
CA MET A 29 21.81 16.53 20.48
C MET A 29 21.27 16.47 19.04
N THR A 30 21.71 17.37 18.18
CA THR A 30 21.42 17.30 16.75
C THR A 30 22.25 16.17 16.14
N HIS A 31 21.60 15.17 15.55
CA HIS A 31 22.28 14.15 14.77
C HIS A 31 23.05 14.82 13.61
N ALA A 32 24.27 14.34 13.35
CA ALA A 32 25.06 14.82 12.23
C ALA A 32 24.36 14.51 10.90
N SER A 33 24.44 15.46 9.96
CA SER A 33 24.00 15.33 8.57
C SER A 33 24.33 13.95 7.98
N GLY A 34 23.34 13.29 7.36
CA GLY A 34 23.51 12.02 6.66
C GLY A 34 23.81 10.80 7.54
N SER A 35 23.79 10.93 8.87
CA SER A 35 23.96 9.79 9.78
C SER A 35 22.67 8.99 9.94
N THR A 36 22.81 7.66 9.97
CA THR A 36 21.71 6.75 10.28
C THR A 36 21.31 6.88 11.75
N ILE A 37 20.03 7.13 11.99
CA ILE A 37 19.42 7.23 13.31
C ILE A 37 18.94 5.84 13.73
N PHE A 38 19.42 5.38 14.89
CA PHE A 38 18.91 4.19 15.55
C PHE A 38 17.91 4.64 16.62
N PRO A 39 16.59 4.43 16.40
CA PRO A 39 15.58 4.92 17.32
C PRO A 39 15.68 4.26 18.68
N THR A 40 15.39 5.05 19.72
CA THR A 40 15.36 4.55 21.10
C THR A 40 14.08 3.76 21.37
N GLU A 41 12.98 4.18 20.74
CA GLU A 41 11.67 3.55 20.89
C GLU A 41 11.05 3.25 19.53
N VAL A 42 10.53 2.04 19.40
CA VAL A 42 9.85 1.53 18.20
C VAL A 42 8.62 0.79 18.68
N VAL A 43 7.43 1.31 18.40
CA VAL A 43 6.15 0.73 18.82
C VAL A 43 5.34 0.32 17.61
N TYR A 44 4.96 -0.95 17.57
CA TYR A 44 4.08 -1.49 16.54
C TYR A 44 2.64 -1.59 17.05
N GLY A 45 1.70 -1.28 16.16
CA GLY A 45 0.28 -1.54 16.31
C GLY A 45 -0.30 -2.09 15.01
N ASN A 46 -1.56 -2.51 15.05
CA ASN A 46 -2.29 -2.97 13.88
C ASN A 46 -3.69 -2.36 13.84
N ARG A 47 -4.24 -2.25 12.64
CA ARG A 47 -5.60 -1.80 12.41
C ARG A 47 -6.16 -2.43 11.15
N THR A 48 -7.48 -2.49 11.05
CA THR A 48 -8.19 -2.77 9.81
C THR A 48 -9.09 -1.59 9.54
N GLU A 49 -9.04 -1.07 8.32
CA GLU A 49 -9.91 0.00 7.87
C GLU A 49 -10.72 -0.45 6.66
N GLU A 50 -12.01 -0.13 6.71
CA GLU A 50 -12.93 -0.35 5.62
C GLU A 50 -13.53 0.99 5.21
N THR A 51 -13.33 1.34 3.95
CA THR A 51 -13.93 2.51 3.31
C THR A 51 -14.94 2.04 2.26
N GLU A 52 -15.66 2.99 1.64
CA GLU A 52 -16.52 2.70 0.49
C GLU A 52 -15.72 2.12 -0.68
N GLU A 53 -14.47 2.55 -0.87
CA GLU A 53 -13.64 2.24 -2.04
C GLU A 53 -12.70 1.04 -1.82
N ALA A 54 -12.27 0.76 -0.59
CA ALA A 54 -11.28 -0.27 -0.29
C ALA A 54 -11.45 -0.89 1.10
N ARG A 55 -10.87 -2.07 1.27
CA ARG A 55 -10.57 -2.65 2.59
C ARG A 55 -9.06 -2.80 2.72
N VAL A 56 -8.51 -2.33 3.83
CA VAL A 56 -7.07 -2.33 4.10
C VAL A 56 -6.76 -2.86 5.49
N CYS A 57 -5.70 -3.64 5.57
CA CYS A 57 -5.02 -4.04 6.79
C CYS A 57 -3.80 -3.15 6.96
N GLU A 58 -3.53 -2.73 8.20
CA GLU A 58 -2.47 -1.79 8.52
C GLU A 58 -1.56 -2.34 9.62
N ILE A 59 -0.25 -2.15 9.44
CA ILE A 59 0.74 -2.17 10.52
C ILE A 59 1.17 -0.72 10.74
N ILE A 60 0.94 -0.22 11.95
CA ILE A 60 1.32 1.12 12.35
C ILE A 60 2.63 1.02 13.10
N LEU A 61 3.63 1.79 12.68
CA LEU A 61 4.89 1.95 13.36
C LEU A 61 5.00 3.40 13.85
N ASP A 62 5.11 3.58 15.15
CA ASP A 62 5.46 4.85 15.78
C ASP A 62 6.94 4.76 16.23
N VAL A 63 7.75 5.73 15.82
CA VAL A 63 9.20 5.78 16.09
C VAL A 63 9.54 7.08 16.82
N SER A 64 10.30 6.96 17.90
CA SER A 64 10.86 8.10 18.63
C SER A 64 12.36 7.89 18.88
N SER A 65 13.14 8.96 18.81
CA SER A 65 14.59 8.89 19.03
C SER A 65 15.12 10.10 19.79
N PRO A 66 14.88 10.21 21.10
CA PRO A 66 15.54 11.21 21.92
C PRO A 66 17.06 11.09 21.75
N PRO A 67 17.77 12.22 21.60
CA PRO A 67 17.34 13.56 21.97
C PRO A 67 16.73 14.35 20.78
N SER A 68 16.50 13.72 19.62
CA SER A 68 15.71 14.33 18.55
C SER A 68 14.27 14.55 19.03
N ARG A 69 13.76 15.78 18.88
CA ARG A 69 12.36 16.13 19.18
C ARG A 69 11.47 15.79 17.98
N GLU A 70 11.63 14.60 17.43
CA GLU A 70 10.98 14.16 16.20
C GLU A 70 10.27 12.82 16.43
N LEU A 71 9.03 12.73 15.93
CA LEU A 71 8.23 11.52 15.87
C LEU A 71 8.04 11.15 14.42
N VAL A 72 8.29 9.89 14.09
CA VAL A 72 8.02 9.35 12.75
C VAL A 72 6.91 8.34 12.86
N LYS A 73 5.86 8.52 12.07
CA LYS A 73 4.76 7.56 11.93
C LYS A 73 4.81 6.94 10.56
N PHE A 74 4.93 5.62 10.51
CA PHE A 74 4.98 4.84 9.29
C PHE A 74 3.89 3.78 9.31
N ILE A 75 2.92 3.91 8.41
CA ILE A 75 1.80 2.98 8.31
C ILE A 75 2.02 2.14 7.07
N THR A 76 2.31 0.86 7.24
CA THR A 76 2.27 -0.13 6.16
C THR A 76 0.83 -0.52 5.92
N LEU A 77 0.40 -0.53 4.65
CA LEU A 77 -0.94 -0.92 4.25
C LEU A 77 -0.90 -2.05 3.22
N GLY A 78 -1.85 -2.98 3.34
CA GLY A 78 -2.11 -4.03 2.37
C GLY A 78 -3.62 -4.25 2.25
N GLY A 79 -4.14 -4.48 1.04
CA GLY A 79 -5.57 -4.68 0.85
C GLY A 79 -5.99 -4.77 -0.60
N TYR A 80 -7.24 -4.39 -0.87
CA TYR A 80 -7.79 -4.37 -2.23
C TYR A 80 -8.82 -3.27 -2.46
N THR A 81 -8.98 -2.87 -3.71
CA THR A 81 -10.01 -1.95 -4.19
C THR A 81 -11.31 -2.70 -4.44
N LYS A 82 -12.43 -2.23 -3.86
CA LYS A 82 -13.74 -2.88 -4.02
C LYS A 82 -14.30 -2.77 -5.43
N ALA A 83 -13.84 -1.81 -6.23
CA ALA A 83 -14.31 -1.56 -7.59
C ALA A 83 -13.95 -2.68 -8.58
N ASP A 84 -12.75 -3.24 -8.48
CA ASP A 84 -12.19 -4.21 -9.44
C ASP A 84 -11.41 -5.36 -8.75
N GLY A 85 -11.32 -5.33 -7.42
CA GLY A 85 -10.56 -6.30 -6.64
C GLY A 85 -9.04 -6.17 -6.83
N ALA A 86 -8.51 -5.07 -7.38
CA ALA A 86 -7.06 -4.89 -7.55
C ALA A 86 -6.35 -4.90 -6.18
N VAL A 87 -5.17 -5.50 -6.12
CA VAL A 87 -4.37 -5.50 -4.89
C VAL A 87 -3.87 -4.08 -4.64
N LEU A 88 -3.78 -3.70 -3.38
CA LEU A 88 -3.19 -2.44 -2.95
C LEU A 88 -2.18 -2.74 -1.86
N ALA A 89 -0.94 -2.27 -2.00
CA ALA A 89 0.05 -2.32 -0.93
C ALA A 89 0.92 -1.07 -0.95
N GLY A 90 1.47 -0.69 0.19
CA GLY A 90 2.34 0.48 0.27
C GLY A 90 2.52 1.00 1.67
N PHE A 91 2.90 2.27 1.77
CA PHE A 91 2.99 2.94 3.05
C PHE A 91 2.46 4.36 3.01
N LEU A 92 2.16 4.88 4.20
CA LEU A 92 1.96 6.29 4.49
C LEU A 92 2.97 6.69 5.55
N MET A 93 3.72 7.77 5.31
CA MET A 93 4.72 8.29 6.23
C MET A 93 4.38 9.73 6.60
N GLY A 94 4.46 10.02 7.89
CA GLY A 94 4.38 11.37 8.43
C GLY A 94 5.40 11.60 9.51
N VAL A 95 5.77 12.86 9.69
CA VAL A 95 6.77 13.30 10.65
C VAL A 95 6.20 14.46 11.45
N ALA A 96 6.50 14.52 12.74
CA ALA A 96 6.06 15.60 13.61
C ALA A 96 7.18 16.04 14.56
N ASP A 97 7.25 17.34 14.83
CA ASP A 97 8.15 17.92 15.82
C ASP A 97 7.47 18.01 17.18
N ILE A 98 8.10 17.45 18.22
CA ILE A 98 7.64 17.53 19.60
C ILE A 98 7.93 18.95 20.11
N VAL A 99 6.92 19.82 20.12
CA VAL A 99 7.07 21.21 20.59
C VAL A 99 6.83 21.35 22.10
N ALA A 100 6.02 20.47 22.70
CA ALA A 100 5.79 20.39 24.15
C ALA A 100 5.41 18.96 24.59
N VAL A 101 5.30 18.73 25.91
CA VAL A 101 5.00 17.43 26.53
C VAL A 101 3.70 16.79 26.02
N GLU A 102 2.78 17.51 25.40
CA GLU A 102 1.55 16.92 24.84
C GLU A 102 1.23 17.49 23.46
N ARG A 103 2.23 18.06 22.79
CA ARG A 103 2.01 18.76 21.54
C ARG A 103 3.12 18.44 20.56
N ALA A 104 2.67 17.97 19.39
CA ALA A 104 3.51 17.80 18.22
C ALA A 104 2.90 18.58 17.04
N ASP A 105 3.74 19.27 16.28
CA ASP A 105 3.35 19.97 15.06
C ASP A 105 3.81 19.13 13.85
N LEU A 106 2.93 18.88 12.88
CA LEU A 106 3.28 18.09 11.69
C LEU A 106 4.33 18.82 10.85
N ALA A 107 5.38 18.09 10.48
CA ALA A 107 6.42 18.56 9.57
C ALA A 107 6.04 18.21 8.12
N GLN A 108 6.26 19.16 7.21
CA GLN A 108 6.07 18.95 5.78
C GLN A 108 7.25 18.14 5.23
N ILE A 109 6.97 16.94 4.70
CA ILE A 109 7.99 16.11 4.04
C ILE A 109 7.91 16.24 2.51
N ALA A 110 9.08 16.35 1.88
CA ALA A 110 9.21 16.46 0.42
C ALA A 110 9.48 15.11 -0.23
N ASN A 111 10.21 14.23 0.45
CA ASN A 111 10.53 12.88 -0.03
C ASN A 111 10.43 11.88 1.11
N ALA A 112 10.06 10.64 0.79
CA ALA A 112 10.07 9.50 1.70
C ALA A 112 10.48 8.22 0.96
N ASN A 113 11.23 7.33 1.60
CA ASN A 113 11.72 6.09 1.03
C ASN A 113 11.70 4.97 2.06
N PHE A 114 11.36 3.77 1.60
CA PHE A 114 11.53 2.52 2.33
C PHE A 114 12.59 1.69 1.61
N ASN A 115 13.59 1.22 2.35
CA ASN A 115 14.64 0.35 1.84
C ASN A 115 14.88 -0.83 2.79
N SER A 116 15.04 -2.02 2.24
CA SER A 116 15.49 -3.22 2.96
C SER A 116 16.54 -3.95 2.13
N ALA A 117 17.06 -5.06 2.63
CA ALA A 117 17.94 -5.92 1.86
C ALA A 117 17.26 -6.54 0.62
N THR A 118 15.93 -6.63 0.60
CA THR A 118 15.15 -7.35 -0.42
C THR A 118 14.23 -6.46 -1.23
N PHE A 119 14.05 -5.19 -0.85
CA PHE A 119 13.09 -4.30 -1.49
C PHE A 119 13.51 -2.83 -1.37
N SER A 120 13.25 -2.04 -2.41
CA SER A 120 13.36 -0.58 -2.39
C SER A 120 12.10 0.01 -3.00
N SER A 121 11.51 0.99 -2.32
CA SER A 121 10.27 1.62 -2.79
C SER A 121 10.46 2.52 -4.01
N LEU A 122 11.68 3.04 -4.23
CA LEU A 122 11.99 3.94 -5.32
C LEU A 122 11.82 3.25 -6.68
N GLY A 123 11.00 3.83 -7.55
CA GLY A 123 10.69 3.29 -8.87
C GLY A 123 9.74 2.08 -8.86
N GLN A 124 9.33 1.59 -7.69
CA GLN A 124 8.44 0.43 -7.54
C GLN A 124 7.05 0.82 -6.99
N LEU A 125 6.99 1.90 -6.22
CA LEU A 125 5.77 2.48 -5.67
C LEU A 125 5.47 3.83 -6.34
N ASN A 126 4.18 4.13 -6.50
CA ASN A 126 3.67 5.43 -6.94
C ASN A 126 3.53 6.34 -5.73
N TYR A 127 4.19 7.49 -5.78
CA TYR A 127 4.27 8.45 -4.68
C TYR A 127 3.25 9.58 -4.83
N GLU A 128 2.68 9.98 -3.70
CA GLU A 128 1.73 11.08 -3.58
C GLU A 128 1.96 11.83 -2.27
N THR A 129 2.06 13.16 -2.35
CA THR A 129 2.15 14.06 -1.20
C THR A 129 0.77 14.63 -0.88
N TYR A 130 0.43 14.72 0.41
CA TYR A 130 -0.83 15.27 0.91
C TYR A 130 -0.61 16.67 1.52
N ASP A 131 -1.70 17.45 1.59
CA ASP A 131 -1.67 18.84 2.10
C ASP A 131 -1.24 18.95 3.58
N ASP A 132 -1.45 17.89 4.35
CA ASP A 132 -1.00 17.79 5.75
C ASP A 132 0.50 17.50 5.89
N GLY A 133 1.21 17.39 4.76
CA GLY A 133 2.64 17.18 4.70
C GLY A 133 3.07 15.73 4.70
N THR A 134 2.14 14.76 4.66
CA THR A 134 2.48 13.34 4.58
C THR A 134 2.78 12.87 3.16
N ILE A 135 3.48 11.74 3.05
CA ILE A 135 3.73 11.06 1.77
C ILE A 135 3.18 9.65 1.83
N MET A 136 2.38 9.31 0.83
CA MET A 136 1.94 7.96 0.56
C MET A 136 2.72 7.40 -0.63
N ALA A 137 3.10 6.13 -0.54
CA ALA A 137 3.69 5.39 -1.65
C ALA A 137 2.95 4.07 -1.81
N THR A 138 2.34 3.82 -2.97
CA THR A 138 1.52 2.60 -3.18
C THR A 138 1.78 1.91 -4.49
N THR A 139 1.47 0.62 -4.55
CA THR A 139 1.49 -0.17 -5.77
C THR A 139 0.25 -1.05 -5.84
N GLN A 140 -0.19 -1.28 -7.07
CA GLN A 140 -1.18 -2.31 -7.39
C GLN A 140 -0.54 -3.52 -8.05
N ASN A 141 0.77 -3.47 -8.32
CA ASN A 141 1.50 -4.59 -8.86
C ASN A 141 1.81 -5.61 -7.74
N ALA A 142 1.25 -6.81 -7.86
CA ALA A 142 1.47 -7.89 -6.91
C ALA A 142 2.95 -8.29 -6.77
N GLU A 143 3.75 -8.13 -7.83
CA GLU A 143 5.19 -8.41 -7.84
C GLU A 143 5.99 -7.48 -6.93
N PHE A 144 5.50 -6.25 -6.71
CA PHE A 144 6.12 -5.30 -5.77
C PHE A 144 5.45 -5.34 -4.39
N ALA A 145 4.15 -5.60 -4.34
CA ALA A 145 3.39 -5.67 -3.11
C ALA A 145 3.92 -6.75 -2.14
N ALA A 146 4.12 -7.99 -2.63
CA ALA A 146 4.53 -9.09 -1.77
C ALA A 146 5.95 -8.91 -1.19
N PRO A 147 6.99 -8.57 -1.97
CA PRO A 147 8.32 -8.29 -1.42
C PRO A 147 8.34 -7.13 -0.42
N PHE A 148 7.58 -6.07 -0.68
CA PHE A 148 7.44 -4.95 0.26
C PHE A 148 6.85 -5.40 1.60
N LEU A 149 5.69 -6.08 1.60
CA LEU A 149 5.05 -6.55 2.82
C LEU A 149 5.92 -7.54 3.59
N ASN A 150 6.60 -8.45 2.88
CA ASN A 150 7.54 -9.38 3.48
C ASN A 150 8.73 -8.67 4.13
N ALA A 151 9.25 -7.60 3.51
CA ALA A 151 10.32 -6.79 4.08
C ALA A 151 9.89 -6.09 5.37
N VAL A 152 8.65 -5.58 5.44
CA VAL A 152 8.11 -4.98 6.68
C VAL A 152 8.00 -6.02 7.79
N LEU A 153 7.43 -7.19 7.48
CA LEU A 153 7.24 -8.28 8.45
C LEU A 153 8.57 -8.88 8.94
N ALA A 154 9.61 -8.86 8.10
CA ALA A 154 10.95 -9.32 8.47
C ALA A 154 11.70 -8.36 9.42
N GLY A 155 11.29 -7.10 9.50
CA GLY A 155 12.06 -6.05 10.17
C GLY A 155 13.35 -5.72 9.41
N ASN A 156 14.31 -5.09 10.10
CA ASN A 156 15.61 -4.68 9.54
C ASN A 156 15.51 -3.91 8.20
N TYR A 157 14.84 -2.76 8.24
CA TYR A 157 14.68 -1.86 7.10
C TYR A 157 15.02 -0.42 7.49
N GLU A 158 15.08 0.45 6.49
CA GLU A 158 15.40 1.86 6.59
C GLU A 158 14.23 2.70 6.09
N LEU A 159 13.85 3.66 6.92
CA LEU A 159 12.89 4.70 6.58
C LEU A 159 13.67 5.99 6.38
N SER A 160 13.67 6.53 5.17
CA SER A 160 14.33 7.79 4.88
C SER A 160 13.35 8.86 4.46
N PHE A 161 13.54 10.10 4.88
CA PHE A 161 12.74 11.23 4.42
C PHE A 161 13.54 12.52 4.42
N SER A 162 13.10 13.49 3.63
CA SER A 162 13.60 14.87 3.69
C SER A 162 12.43 15.81 3.94
N ARG A 163 12.66 16.84 4.76
CA ARG A 163 11.65 17.91 4.95
C ARG A 163 11.59 18.81 3.71
N SER A 164 10.51 19.56 3.60
CA SER A 164 10.30 20.53 2.51
C SER A 164 11.03 21.86 2.72
N GLU A 165 11.64 22.07 3.89
CA GLU A 165 12.41 23.26 4.21
C GLU A 165 13.66 23.37 3.31
N PRO A 166 14.01 24.57 2.82
CA PRO A 166 15.23 24.76 2.02
C PRO A 166 16.47 24.28 2.75
N GLY A 167 17.27 23.44 2.09
CA GLY A 167 18.49 22.87 2.67
C GLY A 167 18.25 21.74 3.67
N ALA A 168 17.00 21.27 3.83
CA ALA A 168 16.72 20.09 4.63
C ALA A 168 17.38 18.84 4.03
N GLU A 169 18.16 18.16 4.87
CA GLU A 169 18.89 16.96 4.48
C GLU A 169 18.02 15.71 4.63
N MET A 170 18.43 14.64 3.96
CA MET A 170 17.81 13.33 4.12
C MET A 170 18.13 12.79 5.52
N ARG A 171 17.10 12.40 6.26
CA ARG A 171 17.18 11.67 7.52
C ARG A 171 16.86 10.20 7.25
N THR A 172 17.57 9.29 7.90
CA THR A 172 17.36 7.85 7.75
C THR A 172 17.26 7.19 9.11
N TYR A 173 16.15 6.51 9.37
CA TYR A 173 15.90 5.70 10.56
C TYR A 173 16.11 4.22 10.24
N LYS A 174 16.95 3.53 11.02
CA LYS A 174 17.15 2.09 10.92
C LYS A 174 16.21 1.35 11.88
N ILE A 175 15.20 0.69 11.33
CA ILE A 175 14.24 -0.09 12.11
C ILE A 175 14.74 -1.53 12.15
N LEU A 176 15.30 -1.92 13.29
CA LEU A 176 15.81 -3.28 13.51
C LEU A 176 14.71 -4.29 13.89
N PRO A 177 13.85 -4.03 14.90
CA PRO A 177 12.91 -5.04 15.33
C PRO A 177 11.80 -5.23 14.28
N ALA A 178 11.49 -6.50 14.02
CA ALA A 178 10.26 -6.88 13.31
C ALA A 178 9.03 -6.57 14.19
N PRO A 179 7.83 -6.45 13.58
CA PRO A 179 6.59 -6.49 14.34
C PRO A 179 6.54 -7.74 15.22
N SER A 180 5.92 -7.65 16.40
CA SER A 180 5.73 -8.82 17.25
C SER A 180 4.85 -9.87 16.55
N GLU A 181 4.99 -11.14 16.94
CA GLU A 181 4.22 -12.25 16.36
C GLU A 181 2.71 -11.96 16.36
N THR A 182 2.17 -11.44 17.46
CA THR A 182 0.76 -11.02 17.55
C THR A 182 0.38 -9.98 16.50
N ILE A 183 1.22 -8.98 16.25
CA ILE A 183 0.95 -7.93 15.24
C ILE A 183 1.04 -8.52 13.83
N ALA A 184 2.08 -9.30 13.55
CA ALA A 184 2.29 -9.96 12.27
C ALA A 184 1.14 -10.93 11.93
N ASP A 185 0.75 -11.80 12.86
CA ASP A 185 -0.33 -12.78 12.67
C ASP A 185 -1.68 -12.12 12.41
N ASN A 186 -1.99 -11.06 13.16
CA ASN A 186 -3.23 -10.33 12.94
C ASN A 186 -3.26 -9.66 11.57
N PHE A 187 -2.13 -9.11 11.12
CA PHE A 187 -2.01 -8.54 9.78
C PHE A 187 -2.16 -9.60 8.70
N ILE A 188 -1.47 -10.73 8.80
CA ILE A 188 -1.54 -11.85 7.85
C ILE A 188 -2.96 -12.39 7.77
N ARG A 189 -3.61 -12.64 8.91
CA ARG A 189 -5.00 -13.13 8.96
C ARG A 189 -5.97 -12.15 8.30
N CYS A 190 -5.76 -10.85 8.51
CA CYS A 190 -6.54 -9.81 7.85
C CYS A 190 -6.33 -9.89 6.32
N MET A 191 -5.08 -9.97 5.86
CA MET A 191 -4.74 -10.08 4.43
C MET A 191 -5.33 -11.34 3.78
N ASP A 192 -5.32 -12.49 4.45
CA ASP A 192 -5.94 -13.73 3.96
C ASP A 192 -7.46 -13.56 3.76
N GLY A 193 -8.12 -12.91 4.73
CA GLY A 193 -9.53 -12.54 4.62
C GLY A 193 -9.81 -11.64 3.41
N LEU A 194 -8.94 -10.65 3.18
CA LEU A 194 -9.03 -9.74 2.04
C LEU A 194 -8.77 -10.44 0.70
N ALA A 195 -7.84 -11.38 0.64
CA ALA A 195 -7.53 -12.14 -0.58
C ALA A 195 -8.73 -12.97 -1.05
N MET A 196 -9.47 -13.59 -0.12
CA MET A 196 -10.71 -14.30 -0.46
C MET A 196 -11.77 -13.36 -1.03
N GLN A 197 -11.98 -12.19 -0.41
CA GLN A 197 -12.98 -11.21 -0.84
C GLN A 197 -12.63 -10.57 -2.19
N SER A 198 -11.35 -10.22 -2.41
CA SER A 198 -10.85 -9.72 -3.69
C SER A 198 -11.16 -10.68 -4.85
N ARG A 199 -10.93 -11.99 -4.65
CA ARG A 199 -11.23 -13.02 -5.66
C ARG A 199 -12.73 -13.10 -5.97
N GLN A 200 -13.58 -12.97 -4.95
CA GLN A 200 -15.03 -12.96 -5.12
C GLN A 200 -15.53 -11.72 -5.90
N VAL A 201 -14.94 -10.55 -5.65
CA VAL A 201 -15.25 -9.33 -6.41
C VAL A 201 -14.87 -9.51 -7.89
N ARG A 202 -13.65 -9.99 -8.16
CA ARG A 202 -13.16 -10.23 -9.53
C ARG A 202 -14.03 -11.23 -10.29
N SER A 203 -14.43 -12.33 -9.65
CA SER A 203 -15.29 -13.34 -10.29
C SER A 203 -16.68 -12.77 -10.60
N SER A 204 -17.26 -11.98 -9.70
CA SER A 204 -18.58 -11.36 -9.89
C SER A 204 -18.59 -10.38 -11.07
N ILE A 205 -17.53 -9.59 -11.22
CA ILE A 205 -17.36 -8.66 -12.34
C ILE A 205 -17.21 -9.42 -13.66
N SER A 206 -16.40 -10.48 -13.67
CA SER A 206 -16.23 -11.34 -14.84
C SER A 206 -17.56 -11.92 -15.31
N THR A 207 -18.36 -12.51 -14.39
CA THR A 207 -19.68 -13.06 -14.72
C THR A 207 -20.64 -12.00 -15.27
N LYS A 208 -20.64 -10.79 -14.71
CA LYS A 208 -21.48 -9.68 -15.19
C LYS A 208 -21.09 -9.24 -16.60
N MET A 209 -19.80 -9.17 -16.91
CA MET A 209 -19.32 -8.84 -18.26
C MET A 209 -19.65 -9.93 -19.28
N SER A 210 -19.59 -11.20 -18.88
CA SER A 210 -19.96 -12.33 -19.73
C SER A 210 -21.46 -12.31 -20.08
N ALA A 211 -22.34 -12.14 -19.09
CA ALA A 211 -23.78 -12.09 -19.30
C ALA A 211 -24.22 -10.91 -20.19
N GLN A 212 -23.52 -9.77 -20.11
CA GLN A 212 -23.82 -8.60 -20.93
C GLN A 212 -23.35 -8.74 -22.39
N ARG A 213 -22.41 -9.64 -22.69
CA ARG A 213 -22.03 -9.98 -24.06
C ARG A 213 -22.98 -10.98 -24.72
N GLU A 214 -23.65 -11.83 -23.96
CA GLU A 214 -24.62 -12.81 -24.48
C GLU A 214 -26.03 -12.22 -24.73
N GLY A 215 -26.37 -11.09 -24.10
CA GLY A 215 -27.70 -10.45 -24.22
C GLY A 215 -27.90 -9.50 -25.41
N GLY A 216 -26.92 -9.36 -26.31
CA GLY A 216 -26.93 -8.39 -27.43
C GLY A 216 -27.14 -8.98 -28.83
N GLY A 217 -27.48 -10.27 -28.93
CA GLY A 217 -27.71 -10.94 -30.22
C GLY A 217 -29.19 -11.02 -30.55
N ASN A 218 -29.64 -10.23 -31.53
CA ASN A 218 -30.94 -10.32 -32.17
C ASN A 218 -31.37 -11.77 -32.40
N GLY A 219 -32.60 -12.07 -32.01
CA GLY A 219 -33.26 -13.32 -32.35
C GLY A 219 -33.31 -13.53 -33.86
N VAL A 220 -32.80 -14.68 -34.29
CA VAL A 220 -33.29 -15.36 -35.49
C VAL A 220 -33.60 -16.78 -35.06
N SER A 221 -34.88 -17.01 -34.77
CA SER A 221 -35.47 -18.35 -34.71
C SER A 221 -35.35 -18.98 -36.10
N MET A 222 -34.46 -19.96 -36.25
CA MET A 222 -34.59 -20.96 -37.32
C MET A 222 -34.90 -22.30 -36.67
N THR A 223 -36.18 -22.61 -36.59
CA THR A 223 -36.67 -23.98 -36.63
C THR A 223 -36.48 -24.51 -38.05
N SER A 224 -35.70 -25.57 -38.21
CA SER A 224 -35.80 -26.43 -39.39
C SER A 224 -35.55 -27.88 -38.98
N ASP A 225 -36.66 -28.60 -38.85
CA ASP A 225 -36.69 -30.05 -38.89
C ASP A 225 -36.29 -30.58 -40.28
N GLN A 226 -35.84 -31.84 -40.27
CA GLN A 226 -35.84 -32.82 -41.37
C GLN A 226 -34.72 -32.82 -42.42
N ALA A 227 -33.88 -33.85 -42.25
CA ALA A 227 -33.62 -34.95 -43.19
C ALA A 227 -32.97 -34.64 -44.55
N GLY A 228 -31.80 -35.24 -44.79
CA GLY A 228 -31.29 -35.47 -46.14
C GLY A 228 -29.77 -35.64 -46.24
N GLN A 229 -29.37 -36.88 -46.48
CA GLN A 229 -28.05 -37.45 -46.77
C GLN A 229 -27.03 -36.69 -47.68
N PRO A 230 -25.76 -37.17 -47.75
CA PRO A 230 -24.59 -36.38 -48.08
C PRO A 230 -24.26 -36.36 -49.58
N PHE A 231 -23.63 -35.28 -50.04
CA PHE A 231 -22.89 -35.26 -51.30
C PHE A 231 -21.41 -34.95 -51.07
N THR A 232 -20.59 -35.95 -51.35
CA THR A 232 -19.17 -35.82 -51.64
C THR A 232 -18.96 -35.11 -52.97
N ARG A 233 -18.03 -34.14 -53.01
CA ARG A 233 -17.26 -33.86 -54.23
C ARG A 233 -15.92 -33.21 -53.90
N GLN A 234 -14.86 -34.00 -54.06
CA GLN A 234 -13.51 -33.49 -54.31
C GLN A 234 -13.53 -32.58 -55.55
N ARG A 235 -12.81 -31.46 -55.52
CA ARG A 235 -12.10 -30.98 -56.69
C ARG A 235 -10.78 -30.33 -56.31
N GLN A 236 -9.77 -30.80 -57.01
CA GLN A 236 -8.35 -30.54 -56.93
C GLN A 236 -7.95 -29.51 -58.01
N GLY A 237 -6.92 -28.70 -57.73
CA GLY A 237 -6.25 -27.75 -58.64
C GLY A 237 -5.63 -26.62 -57.79
N ARG A 238 -4.36 -26.60 -57.40
CA ARG A 238 -3.04 -26.61 -58.10
C ARG A 238 -2.71 -25.26 -58.79
N THR A 239 -1.68 -24.57 -58.22
CA THR A 239 -0.65 -23.68 -58.83
C THR A 239 -1.13 -22.36 -59.50
N ALA A 240 -0.42 -21.22 -59.52
CA ALA A 240 0.97 -20.82 -59.31
C ALA A 240 1.00 -19.29 -58.98
N ASP A 241 1.94 -18.76 -58.20
CA ASP A 241 3.17 -18.01 -58.59
C ASP A 241 3.05 -16.47 -58.49
N GLN A 242 4.09 -15.91 -57.85
CA GLN A 242 4.78 -14.63 -58.07
C GLN A 242 3.98 -13.34 -58.28
N GLU A 243 4.12 -12.42 -57.31
CA GLU A 243 4.93 -11.19 -57.46
C GLU A 243 5.47 -10.72 -56.09
#